data_AF-A0A8H4B1Y3-F1
#
_entry.id   AF-A0A8H4B1Y3-F1
#
_cell.length_a   1.000
_cell.length_b   1.000
_cell.length_c   1.000
_cell.angle_alpha   90.00
_cell.angle_beta   90.00
_cell.angle_gamma   90.00
#
_symmetry.space_group_name_H-M   'P 1'
#
loop_
_entity.id
_entity.type
_entity.pdbx_description
1 polymer ?
#
loop_
_entity_poly.entity_id
_entity_poly.type
_entity_poly.pdbx_seq_one_letter_code
_entity_poly.pdbx_strand_id
1 'polypeptide(L)'
;MLLIKINSHPAEKRLLGRENLTKSNIVGYYREITIGNQAFKTLFDLGSSDNWISFKNCDCSNQKQFNQSLSKTFNPIGNPFFIEYIASIVAGNTGKDNVLVGRIETVDQIFGLVTAEEDIFAELGFDSIFGMGFNHLNAMNATTPFSNMVEL
;
A
#
# COMPACT_ATOMS: atom_id res chain seq x y z
N MET A 1 -6.08 25.94 -5.29
CA MET A 1 -5.05 25.83 -4.24
C MET A 1 -5.74 26.07 -2.91
N LEU A 2 -6.01 25.02 -2.14
CA LEU A 2 -6.66 25.15 -0.83
C LEU A 2 -5.57 25.50 0.20
N LEU A 3 -5.65 26.70 0.78
CA LEU A 3 -4.76 27.13 1.85
C LEU A 3 -5.44 26.86 3.19
N ILE A 4 -4.98 25.82 3.89
CA ILE A 4 -5.39 25.54 5.27
C ILE A 4 -4.40 26.26 6.19
N LYS A 5 -4.90 27.25 6.93
CA LYS A 5 -4.13 27.97 7.95
C LYS A 5 -4.23 27.18 9.26
N ILE A 6 -3.16 26.48 9.64
CA ILE A 6 -3.07 25.76 10.92
C ILE A 6 -2.36 26.70 11.91
N ASN A 7 -2.98 26.95 13.07
CA ASN A 7 -2.36 27.71 14.15
C ASN A 7 -1.20 26.89 14.73
N SER A 8 0.02 27.45 14.69
CA SER A 8 1.26 26.75 14.99
C SER A 8 1.42 26.47 16.49
N HIS A 9 1.39 25.18 16.86
CA HIS A 9 2.25 24.64 17.93
C HIS A 9 3.72 24.69 17.47
N PRO A 10 4.72 24.55 18.37
CA PRO A 10 6.13 24.60 17.99
C PRO A 10 6.36 23.64 16.82
N ALA A 11 6.94 24.15 15.74
CA ALA A 11 7.03 23.42 14.48
C ALA A 11 7.92 22.18 14.66
N GLU A 12 7.30 21.02 14.85
CA GLU A 12 7.93 19.76 14.50
C GLU A 12 8.39 19.83 13.04
N LYS A 13 9.56 19.26 12.75
CA LYS A 13 10.17 19.28 11.42
C LYS A 13 9.21 18.65 10.40
N ARG A 14 8.44 19.49 9.70
CA ARG A 14 7.58 19.02 8.63
C ARG A 14 8.46 18.63 7.45
N LEU A 15 8.55 17.33 7.16
CA LEU A 15 9.15 16.85 5.92
C LEU A 15 8.37 17.43 4.74
N LEU A 16 9.03 18.27 3.94
CA LEU A 16 8.44 18.82 2.72
C LEU A 16 8.72 17.86 1.57
N GLY A 17 7.68 17.16 1.13
CA GLY A 17 7.68 16.30 -0.06
C GLY A 17 6.59 16.72 -1.03
N ARG A 18 6.84 16.53 -2.33
CA ARG A 18 5.81 16.64 -3.38
C ARG A 18 5.91 15.43 -4.27
N GLU A 19 4.80 14.75 -4.43
CA GLU A 19 4.69 13.56 -5.24
C GLU A 19 3.55 13.78 -6.27
N ASN A 20 3.89 13.77 -7.57
CA ASN A 20 2.94 13.87 -8.67
C ASN A 20 2.25 12.53 -8.91
N LEU A 21 0.95 12.41 -8.65
CA LEU A 21 0.19 11.19 -8.95
C LEU A 21 -0.24 11.14 -10.42
N THR A 22 -0.35 9.93 -10.96
CA THR A 22 -0.91 9.67 -12.28
C THR A 22 -2.37 9.30 -12.16
N LYS A 23 -3.24 9.94 -12.97
CA LYS A 23 -4.66 9.60 -13.04
C LYS A 23 -4.84 8.29 -13.81
N SER A 24 -5.58 7.33 -13.25
CA SER A 24 -6.02 6.14 -13.99
C SER A 24 -7.18 6.46 -14.92
N ASN A 25 -7.32 5.69 -15.99
CA ASN A 25 -8.48 5.76 -16.88
C ASN A 25 -9.72 5.07 -16.29
N ILE A 26 -9.53 4.24 -15.26
CA ILE A 26 -10.59 3.40 -14.68
C ILE A 26 -10.87 3.79 -13.23
N VAL A 27 -9.84 3.85 -12.36
CA VAL A 27 -10.04 4.15 -10.93
C VAL A 27 -8.89 4.95 -10.32
N GLY A 28 -9.24 6.09 -9.71
CA GLY A 28 -8.38 6.84 -8.79
C GLY A 28 -7.05 7.36 -9.38
N TYR A 29 -6.07 7.48 -8.48
CA TYR A 29 -4.74 7.99 -8.77
C TYR A 29 -3.69 7.04 -8.22
N TYR A 30 -2.65 6.77 -9.01
CA TYR A 30 -1.59 5.85 -8.63
C TYR A 30 -0.21 6.50 -8.77
N ARG A 31 0.77 5.93 -8.07
CA ARG A 31 2.19 6.28 -8.18
C ARG A 31 3.04 5.05 -7.97
N GLU A 32 4.27 5.09 -8.47
CA GLU A 32 5.28 4.14 -8.05
C GLU A 32 5.68 4.36 -6.57
N ILE A 33 5.64 3.29 -5.78
CA ILE A 33 6.28 3.21 -4.46
C ILE A 33 7.28 2.06 -4.47
N THR A 34 8.19 2.05 -3.50
CA THR A 34 9.14 0.94 -3.35
C THR A 34 8.80 0.11 -2.13
N ILE A 35 8.67 -1.20 -2.30
CA ILE A 35 8.52 -2.19 -1.22
C ILE A 35 9.68 -3.18 -1.34
N GLY A 36 10.51 -3.31 -0.29
CA GLY A 36 11.60 -4.29 -0.30
C GLY A 36 12.55 -4.16 -1.49
N ASN A 37 12.94 -2.93 -1.85
CA ASN A 37 13.75 -2.57 -3.02
C ASN A 37 13.12 -2.86 -4.40
N GLN A 38 11.81 -3.07 -4.46
CA GLN A 38 11.08 -3.30 -5.71
C GLN A 38 10.02 -2.19 -5.90
N ALA A 39 10.00 -1.60 -7.10
CA ALA A 39 9.05 -0.55 -7.48
C ALA A 39 7.69 -1.09 -7.94
N PHE A 40 6.57 -0.55 -7.46
CA PHE A 40 5.21 -1.00 -7.82
C PHE A 40 4.28 0.18 -8.09
N LYS A 41 3.50 0.10 -9.16
CA LYS A 41 2.39 1.03 -9.38
C LYS A 41 1.35 0.81 -8.31
N THR A 42 1.10 1.82 -7.50
CA THR A 42 0.29 1.69 -6.31
C THR A 42 -0.86 2.68 -6.35
N LEU A 43 -2.08 2.16 -6.25
CA LEU A 43 -3.28 2.97 -6.11
C LEU A 43 -3.35 3.54 -4.69
N PHE A 44 -3.51 4.86 -4.56
CA PHE A 44 -3.73 5.50 -3.26
C PHE A 44 -5.21 5.55 -2.97
N ASP A 45 -5.65 4.79 -1.96
CA ASP A 45 -7.06 4.64 -1.61
C ASP A 45 -7.36 5.29 -0.25
N LEU A 46 -8.13 6.37 -0.29
CA LEU A 46 -8.61 7.07 0.92
C LEU A 46 -9.84 6.38 1.55
N GLY A 47 -10.47 5.46 0.84
CA GLY A 47 -11.68 4.76 1.28
C GLY A 47 -11.41 3.47 2.05
N SER A 48 -10.19 2.94 2.03
CA SER A 48 -9.80 1.72 2.74
C SER A 48 -8.54 1.92 3.59
N SER A 49 -8.27 0.96 4.48
CA SER A 49 -7.07 0.95 5.34
C SER A 49 -6.13 -0.21 5.02
N ASP A 50 -6.50 -1.02 4.04
CA ASP A 50 -5.78 -2.23 3.68
C ASP A 50 -4.67 -1.92 2.69
N ASN A 51 -3.56 -2.62 2.87
CA ASN A 51 -2.37 -2.46 2.06
C ASN A 51 -1.96 -3.85 1.60
N TRP A 52 -1.96 -4.07 0.29
CA TRP A 52 -1.69 -5.37 -0.27
C TRP A 52 -1.02 -5.25 -1.64
N ILE A 53 -0.32 -6.31 -2.00
CA ILE A 53 0.45 -6.43 -3.23
C ILE A 53 0.33 -7.84 -3.80
N SER A 54 0.26 -7.95 -5.13
CA SER A 54 0.23 -9.25 -5.81
C SER A 54 1.51 -10.03 -5.53
N PHE A 55 1.39 -11.28 -5.06
CA PHE A 55 2.55 -12.11 -4.74
C PHE A 55 3.02 -12.90 -5.96
N LYS A 56 4.33 -13.18 -6.07
CA LYS A 56 4.93 -13.88 -7.22
C LYS A 56 4.32 -15.25 -7.53
N ASN A 57 3.75 -15.92 -6.54
CA ASN A 57 3.16 -17.25 -6.70
C ASN A 57 1.64 -17.23 -6.86
N CYS A 58 1.08 -16.07 -7.20
CA CYS A 58 -0.33 -15.86 -7.46
C CYS A 58 -0.56 -16.01 -8.97
N ASP A 59 -1.47 -16.87 -9.43
CA ASP A 59 -1.91 -16.94 -10.83
C ASP A 59 -2.91 -15.81 -11.17
N CYS A 60 -2.69 -14.63 -10.58
CA CYS A 60 -3.76 -13.68 -10.29
C CYS A 60 -3.83 -12.51 -11.25
N SER A 61 -2.75 -12.18 -11.97
CA SER A 61 -2.79 -11.06 -12.91
C SER A 61 -1.55 -10.94 -13.82
N ASN A 62 -1.67 -10.02 -14.78
CA ASN A 62 -0.56 -9.48 -15.57
C ASN A 62 0.25 -8.40 -14.83
N GLN A 63 -0.03 -8.15 -13.54
CA GLN A 63 0.62 -7.09 -12.77
C GLN A 63 2.04 -7.49 -12.37
N LYS A 64 2.84 -6.50 -11.97
CA LYS A 64 4.14 -6.78 -11.38
C LYS A 64 3.95 -7.39 -9.99
N GLN A 65 4.53 -8.57 -9.78
CA GLN A 65 4.38 -9.29 -8.52
C GLN A 65 5.58 -9.07 -7.58
N PHE A 66 5.30 -9.04 -6.28
CA PHE A 66 6.30 -8.99 -5.23
C PHE A 66 7.09 -10.30 -5.16
N ASN A 67 8.41 -10.18 -5.32
CA ASN A 67 9.34 -11.29 -5.19
C ASN A 67 10.12 -11.18 -3.88
N GLN A 68 9.72 -11.97 -2.88
CA GLN A 68 10.38 -11.99 -1.57
C GLN A 68 11.90 -12.22 -1.63
N SER A 69 12.39 -12.99 -2.62
CA SER A 69 13.82 -13.29 -2.77
C SER A 69 14.67 -12.08 -3.20
N LEU A 70 14.05 -10.98 -3.66
CA LEU A 70 14.74 -9.75 -4.02
C LEU A 70 14.84 -8.76 -2.85
N SER A 71 14.13 -9.00 -1.76
CA SER A 71 14.18 -8.16 -0.56
C SER A 71 15.02 -8.83 0.52
N LYS A 72 15.95 -8.07 1.11
CA LYS A 72 16.75 -8.51 2.25
C LYS A 72 16.08 -8.18 3.60
N THR A 73 15.08 -7.32 3.57
CA THR A 73 14.34 -6.81 4.75
C THR A 73 12.98 -7.49 4.89
N PHE A 74 12.53 -8.24 3.88
CA PHE A 74 11.29 -8.98 3.93
C PHE A 74 11.29 -10.02 5.05
N ASN A 75 10.17 -10.07 5.78
CA ASN A 75 9.91 -11.10 6.78
C ASN A 75 8.45 -11.59 6.65
N PRO A 76 8.21 -12.88 6.41
CA PRO A 76 6.85 -13.42 6.40
C PRO A 76 6.23 -13.38 7.80
N ILE A 77 4.95 -13.01 7.88
CA ILE A 77 4.15 -13.09 9.12
C ILE A 77 3.23 -14.31 9.06
N GLY A 78 2.54 -14.50 7.93
CA GLY A 78 1.76 -15.70 7.65
C GLY A 78 0.33 -15.68 8.20
N ASN A 79 -0.14 -14.58 8.81
CA ASN A 79 -1.55 -14.49 9.20
C ASN A 79 -2.41 -14.32 7.95
N PRO A 80 -3.48 -15.11 7.79
CA PRO A 80 -4.36 -14.99 6.62
C PRO A 80 -5.16 -13.70 6.69
N PHE A 81 -5.52 -13.17 5.52
CA PHE A 81 -6.47 -12.07 5.39
C PHE A 81 -7.44 -12.32 4.24
N PHE A 82 -8.60 -11.69 4.33
CA PHE A 82 -9.65 -11.74 3.34
C PHE A 82 -10.39 -10.40 3.33
N ILE A 83 -10.55 -9.80 2.15
CA ILE A 83 -11.20 -8.51 1.97
C ILE A 83 -12.24 -8.64 0.87
N GLU A 84 -13.46 -8.22 1.16
CA GLU A 84 -14.53 -8.05 0.19
C GLU A 84 -14.60 -6.57 -0.21
N TYR A 85 -14.16 -6.28 -1.43
CA TYR A 85 -14.55 -5.06 -2.13
C TYR A 85 -15.93 -5.27 -2.76
N ILE A 86 -16.66 -4.17 -3.01
CA ILE A 86 -18.08 -4.19 -3.42
C ILE A 86 -18.42 -5.25 -4.48
N ALA A 87 -17.52 -5.47 -5.44
CA ALA A 87 -17.71 -6.42 -6.53
C ALA A 87 -16.53 -7.39 -6.70
N SER A 88 -15.67 -7.53 -5.69
CA SER A 88 -14.48 -8.37 -5.81
C SER A 88 -13.88 -8.80 -4.49
N ILE A 89 -13.13 -9.90 -4.48
CA ILE A 89 -12.42 -10.38 -3.30
C ILE A 89 -10.90 -10.38 -3.51
N VAL A 90 -10.18 -10.17 -2.41
CA VAL A 90 -8.73 -10.35 -2.33
C VAL A 90 -8.41 -11.16 -1.08
N ALA A 91 -7.58 -12.19 -1.22
CA ALA A 91 -7.17 -13.05 -0.13
C ALA A 91 -5.68 -13.37 -0.19
N GLY A 92 -5.11 -13.66 0.97
CA GLY A 92 -3.71 -14.05 1.05
C GLY A 92 -3.19 -14.13 2.47
N ASN A 93 -1.89 -13.90 2.61
CA ASN A 93 -1.20 -13.95 3.90
C ASN A 93 -0.42 -12.67 4.14
N THR A 94 -0.25 -12.29 5.39
CA THR A 94 0.51 -11.08 5.76
C THR A 94 2.02 -11.32 5.67
N GLY A 95 2.74 -10.28 5.29
CA GLY A 95 4.18 -10.16 5.44
C GLY A 95 4.53 -8.75 5.91
N LYS A 96 5.81 -8.51 6.17
CA LYS A 96 6.31 -7.16 6.41
C LYS A 96 7.61 -6.89 5.67
N ASP A 97 7.80 -5.64 5.30
CA ASP A 97 9.00 -5.14 4.64
C ASP A 97 9.11 -3.62 4.80
N ASN A 98 10.22 -3.04 4.38
CA ASN A 98 10.37 -1.60 4.27
C ASN A 98 9.58 -1.06 3.09
N VAL A 99 8.83 0.01 3.32
CA VAL A 99 8.02 0.70 2.30
C VAL A 99 8.50 2.14 2.19
N LEU A 100 8.91 2.55 0.99
CA LEU A 100 9.35 3.89 0.67
C LEU A 100 8.34 4.56 -0.28
N VAL A 101 7.73 5.65 0.21
CA VAL A 101 6.84 6.51 -0.57
C VAL A 101 7.50 7.88 -0.71
N GLY A 102 7.93 8.21 -1.93
CA GLY A 102 8.70 9.42 -2.18
C GLY A 102 10.03 9.41 -1.43
N ARG A 103 10.10 10.15 -0.32
CA ARG A 103 11.30 10.25 0.55
C ARG A 103 11.08 9.74 1.97
N ILE A 104 9.93 9.13 2.23
CA ILE A 104 9.53 8.67 3.57
C ILE A 104 9.58 7.15 3.55
N GLU A 105 10.48 6.57 4.35
CA GLU A 105 10.60 5.14 4.54
C GLU A 105 9.92 4.73 5.86
N THR A 106 9.00 3.78 5.79
CA THR A 106 8.47 3.06 6.95
C THR A 106 9.14 1.69 7.01
N VAL A 107 9.73 1.37 8.16
CA VAL A 107 10.39 0.08 8.42
C VAL A 107 9.37 -0.92 8.93
N ASP A 108 9.51 -2.19 8.54
CA ASP A 108 8.67 -3.29 9.04
C ASP A 108 7.15 -3.08 8.83
N GLN A 109 6.77 -2.40 7.75
CA GLN A 109 5.37 -2.18 7.40
C GLN A 109 4.70 -3.52 7.08
N ILE A 110 3.60 -3.82 7.76
CA ILE A 110 2.76 -4.98 7.47
C ILE A 110 1.89 -4.72 6.25
N PHE A 111 1.80 -5.69 5.34
CA PHE A 111 0.93 -5.69 4.17
C PHE A 111 0.50 -7.12 3.79
N GLY A 112 -0.55 -7.22 2.98
CA GLY A 112 -1.05 -8.47 2.44
C GLY A 112 -0.28 -8.92 1.19
N LEU A 113 0.20 -10.16 1.20
CA LEU A 113 0.69 -10.87 0.02
C LEU A 113 -0.49 -11.60 -0.59
N VAL A 114 -1.02 -11.08 -1.69
CA VAL A 114 -2.20 -11.64 -2.35
C VAL A 114 -1.82 -12.97 -2.98
N THR A 115 -2.58 -14.02 -2.66
CA THR A 115 -2.45 -15.36 -3.27
C THR A 115 -3.70 -15.77 -4.05
N ALA A 116 -4.79 -15.00 -3.93
CA ALA A 116 -6.00 -15.13 -4.75
C ALA A 116 -6.69 -13.76 -4.88
N GLU A 117 -7.08 -13.40 -6.09
CA GLU A 117 -7.91 -12.21 -6.40
C GLU A 117 -8.84 -12.55 -7.56
N GLU A 118 -9.94 -11.79 -7.73
CA GLU A 118 -10.77 -11.91 -8.93
C GLU A 118 -10.29 -10.99 -10.06
N ASP A 119 -10.62 -11.37 -11.30
CA ASP A 119 -10.05 -10.81 -12.54
C ASP A 119 -10.15 -9.29 -12.69
N ILE A 120 -11.09 -8.63 -12.01
CA ILE A 120 -11.27 -7.17 -12.12
C ILE A 120 -10.00 -6.40 -11.77
N PHE A 121 -9.18 -6.89 -10.83
CA PHE A 121 -7.94 -6.20 -10.46
C PHE A 121 -6.89 -6.26 -11.58
N ALA A 122 -6.85 -7.34 -12.36
CA ALA A 122 -5.92 -7.49 -13.47
C ALA A 122 -6.11 -6.40 -14.56
N GLU A 123 -7.31 -5.83 -14.67
CA GLU A 123 -7.65 -4.81 -15.67
C GLU A 123 -7.35 -3.36 -15.20
N LEU A 124 -7.11 -3.12 -13.91
CA LEU A 124 -7.02 -1.76 -13.35
C LEU A 124 -5.65 -1.09 -13.51
N GLY A 125 -4.61 -1.85 -13.87
CA GLY A 125 -3.30 -1.33 -14.27
C GLY A 125 -2.39 -0.80 -13.14
N PHE A 126 -2.71 -1.12 -11.89
CA PHE A 126 -1.83 -0.97 -10.73
C PHE A 126 -1.40 -2.36 -10.22
N ASP A 127 -0.32 -2.43 -9.44
CA ASP A 127 0.28 -3.66 -8.90
C ASP A 127 -0.02 -3.86 -7.40
N SER A 128 -0.50 -2.80 -6.72
CA SER A 128 -0.80 -2.81 -5.29
C SER A 128 -1.76 -1.69 -4.89
N ILE A 129 -2.35 -1.81 -3.70
CA ILE A 129 -3.18 -0.79 -3.07
C ILE A 129 -2.48 -0.27 -1.80
N PHE A 130 -2.52 1.06 -1.64
CA PHE A 130 -2.08 1.77 -0.45
C PHE A 130 -3.27 2.43 0.26
N GLY A 131 -3.83 1.74 1.25
CA GLY A 131 -4.92 2.23 2.08
C GLY A 131 -4.46 3.30 3.06
N MET A 132 -5.10 4.48 2.98
CA MET A 132 -4.79 5.67 3.77
C MET A 132 -5.84 5.97 4.86
N GLY A 133 -6.81 5.08 5.05
CA GLY A 133 -7.78 5.17 6.14
C GLY A 133 -7.16 4.93 7.53
N PHE A 134 -8.02 4.99 8.54
CA PHE A 134 -7.63 4.78 9.94
C PHE A 134 -7.49 3.29 10.29
N ASN A 135 -6.53 2.96 11.16
CA ASN A 135 -6.18 1.59 11.58
C ASN A 135 -7.38 0.66 11.90
N HIS A 136 -8.45 1.17 12.51
CA HIS A 136 -9.60 0.37 12.91
C HIS A 136 -10.38 -0.27 11.74
N LEU A 137 -10.13 0.15 10.50
CA LEU A 137 -10.73 -0.42 9.30
C LEU A 137 -9.81 -1.44 8.59
N ASN A 138 -8.62 -1.71 9.11
CA ASN A 138 -7.66 -2.61 8.48
C ASN A 138 -8.01 -4.08 8.79
N ALA A 139 -8.32 -4.86 7.75
CA ALA A 139 -8.71 -6.26 7.84
C ALA A 139 -7.58 -7.19 8.35
N MET A 140 -6.33 -6.72 8.29
CA MET A 140 -5.16 -7.45 8.79
C MET A 140 -4.80 -7.09 10.24
N ASN A 141 -5.60 -6.25 10.91
CA ASN A 141 -5.33 -5.71 12.26
C ASN A 141 -3.93 -5.10 12.38
N ALA A 142 -3.48 -4.43 11.32
CA ALA A 142 -2.17 -3.80 11.22
C ALA A 142 -2.28 -2.26 11.27
N THR A 143 -1.21 -1.61 11.74
CA THR A 143 -1.06 -0.16 11.60
C THR A 143 -0.96 0.21 10.12
N THR A 144 -1.76 1.19 9.68
CA THR A 144 -1.71 1.64 8.30
C THR A 144 -0.38 2.33 8.01
N PRO A 145 0.13 2.24 6.77
CA PRO A 145 1.37 2.93 6.41
C PRO A 145 1.29 4.43 6.61
N PHE A 146 0.13 5.04 6.37
CA PHE A 146 -0.04 6.47 6.63
C PHE A 146 0.15 6.80 8.12
N SER A 147 -0.39 5.97 9.03
CA SER A 147 -0.18 6.15 10.47
C SER A 147 1.30 5.98 10.84
N ASN A 148 1.95 4.93 10.32
CA ASN A 148 3.39 4.70 10.54
C ASN A 148 4.25 5.86 10.03
N MET A 149 3.86 6.54 8.94
CA MET A 149 4.58 7.70 8.41
C MET A 149 4.45 8.96 9.27
N VAL A 150 3.34 9.13 9.98
CA VAL A 150 3.08 10.30 10.83
C VAL A 150 3.78 10.18 12.18
N GLU A 151 4.07 8.95 12.63
CA GLU A 151 4.74 8.66 13.89
C GLU A 151 6.29 8.62 13.79
N LEU A 152 6.87 8.88 12.61
CA LEU A 152 8.32 8.97 12.36
C LEU A 152 8.95 10.24 12.95
#